data_AF-A0A978RZZ5-F1
#
_entry.id   AF-A0A978RZZ5-F1
#
_cell.length_a   1.000
_cell.length_b   1.000
_cell.length_c   1.000
_cell.angle_alpha   90.00
_cell.angle_beta   90.00
_cell.angle_gamma   90.00
#
_symmetry.space_group_name_H-M   'P 1'
#
loop_
_entity.id
_entity.type
_entity.pdbx_description
1 polymer ?
#
loop_
_entity_poly.entity_id
_entity_poly.type
_entity_poly.pdbx_seq_one_letter_code
_entity_poly.pdbx_strand_id
1 'polypeptide(L)'
;MAKLSPDQRNYKYLADAERVGIHKPILAALYVAHASPKLDDEETGLGISPVNRIGLSDVNTFAKQVYYGANTIRSLTDSLRAKGWEASQLWDGHQGRYTDRFILAVAAGYVPTVRDEQAARLEACKGDVLAKAYQEDLGIDLGREKLPRNQAYLDSSLLKLAIEIPRFYKGLPHERSALLEAYRIWQGLDGPAAAMTALGLPGMGTADGGTPNYATVDGELLKFIQEAVSAYRGFPQEREALLRLSQLWRQQDSREEAIAVLAFNTSPQTNLTTIDPALMAFVQRVPQNYRGEASQRNALTEVVQLWRQLKSRAETLQSLGLNAQSLTQARNDPKALENAAAILDRELLGFLNRIPSFYAQKDHQREALIRMVQLWRGLATREQAIASLFEDLKRMNQARRGSPDAPPEPVVVVPARPQRWEPDNIQVYASIIPNGSFTWAEATHGGSRMPPDQDTVDAIVRIAKLAQQARDRIGRPFHVTSWYRPPDVNRSAGGASQSRHIVGDAIDFYCDGLTGDQLYWLLDPWWPGGLGRYSHLPYISHIDARDYRVRWVH
;
A
#
# COMPACT_ATOMS: atom_id res chain seq x y z
N MET A 1 -4.75 17.30 -28.30
CA MET A 1 -4.89 16.77 -26.91
C MET A 1 -4.49 17.87 -25.95
N ALA A 2 -4.96 17.89 -24.69
CA ALA A 2 -4.53 18.95 -23.76
C ALA A 2 -3.02 18.83 -23.46
N LYS A 3 -2.32 19.96 -23.49
CA LYS A 3 -0.88 20.06 -23.16
C LYS A 3 -0.62 19.51 -21.76
N LEU A 4 0.44 18.72 -21.59
CA LEU A 4 0.83 18.10 -20.33
C LEU A 4 1.23 19.17 -19.30
N SER A 5 0.69 19.03 -18.09
CA SER A 5 1.13 19.79 -16.93
C SER A 5 2.60 19.49 -16.60
N PRO A 6 3.31 20.41 -15.90
CA PRO A 6 4.67 20.16 -15.45
C PRO A 6 4.82 18.84 -14.66
N ASP A 7 3.86 18.51 -13.79
CA ASP A 7 3.91 17.28 -12.99
C ASP A 7 3.75 16.01 -13.84
N GLN A 8 2.88 16.04 -14.86
CA GLN A 8 2.74 14.92 -15.81
C GLN A 8 4.01 14.71 -16.63
N ARG A 9 4.71 15.77 -17.00
CA ARG A 9 6.01 15.68 -17.69
C ARG A 9 7.08 15.12 -16.75
N ASN A 10 7.15 15.63 -15.52
CA ASN A 10 8.08 15.15 -14.50
C ASN A 10 7.89 13.66 -14.19
N TYR A 11 6.64 13.19 -14.10
CA TYR A 11 6.35 11.76 -13.93
C TYR A 11 6.94 10.91 -15.06
N LYS A 12 6.82 11.35 -16.31
CA LYS A 12 7.39 10.64 -17.47
C LYS A 12 8.92 10.63 -17.43
N TYR A 13 9.55 11.76 -17.08
CA TYR A 13 11.00 11.83 -16.92
C TYR A 13 11.49 10.84 -15.84
N LEU A 14 10.82 10.80 -14.69
CA LEU A 14 11.14 9.88 -13.60
C LEU A 14 11.02 8.42 -14.05
N ALA A 15 9.89 8.06 -14.65
CA ALA A 15 9.64 6.69 -15.08
C ALA A 15 10.71 6.15 -16.04
N ASP A 16 11.09 6.93 -17.05
CA ASP A 16 12.12 6.51 -18.02
C ASP A 16 13.55 6.63 -17.48
N ALA A 17 13.82 7.59 -16.59
CA ALA A 17 15.11 7.69 -15.92
C ALA A 17 15.37 6.49 -15.00
N GLU A 18 14.37 6.08 -14.20
CA GLU A 18 14.41 4.86 -13.37
C GLU A 18 14.52 3.59 -14.22
N ARG A 19 13.79 3.55 -15.36
CA ARG A 19 13.90 2.44 -16.30
C ARG A 19 15.34 2.31 -16.76
N VAL A 20 15.96 3.36 -17.26
CA VAL A 20 17.27 3.21 -17.93
C VAL A 20 18.46 3.25 -16.95
N GLY A 21 18.27 3.82 -15.76
CA GLY A 21 19.35 4.07 -14.80
C GLY A 21 20.14 5.31 -15.14
N ILE A 22 19.45 6.42 -15.41
CA ILE A 22 20.05 7.74 -15.60
C ILE A 22 19.49 8.72 -14.58
N HIS A 23 20.17 9.85 -14.38
CA HIS A 23 19.69 10.87 -13.45
C HIS A 23 18.63 11.75 -14.12
N LYS A 24 17.38 11.66 -13.63
CA LYS A 24 16.19 12.30 -14.19
C LYS A 24 16.36 13.75 -14.66
N PRO A 25 17.04 14.66 -13.93
CA PRO A 25 17.14 16.07 -14.33
C PRO A 25 17.70 16.30 -15.74
N ILE A 26 18.45 15.36 -16.32
CA ILE A 26 18.93 15.49 -17.70
C ILE A 26 17.80 15.49 -18.73
N LEU A 27 16.72 14.75 -18.52
CA LEU A 27 15.58 14.69 -19.45
C LEU A 27 14.75 15.97 -19.39
N ALA A 28 14.54 16.51 -18.19
CA ALA A 28 13.91 17.81 -17.99
C ALA A 28 14.76 18.93 -18.65
N ALA A 29 16.08 18.88 -18.47
CA ALA A 29 17.00 19.82 -19.07
C ALA A 29 16.99 19.79 -20.61
N LEU A 30 16.97 18.59 -21.21
CA LEU A 30 16.87 18.41 -22.67
C LEU A 30 15.59 19.00 -23.23
N TYR A 31 14.45 18.81 -22.55
CA TYR A 31 13.18 19.42 -22.95
C TYR A 31 13.28 20.95 -23.00
N VAL A 32 13.87 21.57 -21.98
CA VAL A 32 14.06 23.03 -21.92
C VAL A 32 15.06 23.51 -22.97
N ALA A 33 16.17 22.81 -23.14
CA ALA A 33 17.25 23.22 -24.04
C ALA A 33 16.89 23.09 -25.52
N HIS A 34 16.06 22.11 -25.88
CA HIS A 34 15.64 21.89 -27.27
C HIS A 34 14.31 22.54 -27.61
N ALA A 35 13.28 22.37 -26.76
CA ALA A 35 11.88 22.73 -27.06
C ALA A 35 11.45 22.35 -28.50
N SER A 36 11.93 21.21 -28.99
CA SER A 36 11.79 20.75 -30.38
C SER A 36 12.11 19.25 -30.50
N PRO A 37 11.60 18.55 -31.53
CA PRO A 37 10.67 19.01 -32.58
C PRO A 37 9.26 19.30 -32.05
N LYS A 38 8.38 19.87 -32.89
CA LYS A 38 6.94 19.86 -32.61
C LYS A 38 6.40 18.46 -32.84
N LEU A 39 5.55 17.98 -31.93
CA LEU A 39 5.08 16.60 -31.90
C LEU A 39 3.57 16.51 -32.24
N ASP A 40 3.09 15.31 -32.56
CA ASP A 40 1.68 15.08 -32.93
C ASP A 40 0.72 15.29 -31.76
N ASP A 41 1.22 15.17 -30.53
CA ASP A 41 0.46 15.39 -29.29
C ASP A 41 0.46 16.86 -28.83
N GLU A 42 0.81 17.80 -29.73
CA GLU A 42 0.89 19.25 -29.50
C GLU A 42 1.98 19.68 -28.48
N GLU A 43 2.84 18.75 -28.07
CA GLU A 43 4.01 19.00 -27.25
C GLU A 43 5.25 19.37 -28.09
N THR A 44 6.31 19.77 -27.39
CA THR A 44 7.66 19.90 -27.94
C THR A 44 8.56 18.78 -27.42
N GLY A 45 9.48 18.31 -28.25
CA GLY A 45 10.40 17.22 -27.94
C GLY A 45 11.64 17.61 -27.15
N LEU A 46 12.49 16.60 -26.94
CA LEU A 46 13.75 16.65 -26.21
C LEU A 46 14.97 16.70 -27.16
N GLY A 47 14.75 17.05 -28.44
CA GLY A 47 15.79 17.02 -29.47
C GLY A 47 16.11 15.62 -29.98
N ILE A 48 15.18 14.69 -29.86
CA ILE A 48 15.37 13.31 -30.31
C ILE A 48 14.87 13.13 -31.75
N SER A 49 15.73 12.59 -32.60
CA SER A 49 15.50 12.38 -34.03
C SER A 49 15.63 10.90 -34.42
N PRO A 50 14.94 10.46 -35.49
CA PRO A 50 15.05 9.10 -36.03
C PRO A 50 16.47 8.72 -36.41
N VAL A 51 16.84 7.45 -36.18
CA VAL A 51 18.10 6.84 -36.62
C VAL A 51 17.98 5.32 -36.56
N ASN A 52 18.81 4.60 -37.32
CA ASN A 52 18.83 3.13 -37.36
C ASN A 52 17.43 2.58 -37.71
N ARG A 53 16.84 1.77 -36.83
CA ARG A 53 15.50 1.19 -37.00
C ARG A 53 14.37 2.04 -36.41
N ILE A 54 14.70 3.16 -35.78
CA ILE A 54 13.73 4.04 -35.14
C ILE A 54 13.26 5.05 -36.18
N GLY A 55 11.98 4.94 -36.57
CA GLY A 55 11.34 5.80 -37.55
C GLY A 55 10.82 7.11 -36.95
N LEU A 56 10.32 8.01 -37.81
CA LEU A 56 9.74 9.29 -37.37
C LEU A 56 8.56 9.09 -36.42
N SER A 57 7.64 8.17 -36.75
CA SER A 57 6.49 7.84 -35.92
C SER A 57 6.89 7.34 -34.53
N ASP A 58 8.06 6.71 -34.40
CA ASP A 58 8.52 6.15 -33.13
C ASP A 58 8.95 7.24 -32.15
N VAL A 59 9.29 8.45 -32.61
CA VAL A 59 9.74 9.57 -31.78
C VAL A 59 8.78 10.77 -31.80
N ASN A 60 7.60 10.64 -32.40
CA ASN A 60 6.72 11.80 -32.68
C ASN A 60 5.68 12.13 -31.57
N THR A 61 5.89 11.62 -30.36
CA THR A 61 5.08 11.97 -29.17
C THR A 61 6.00 12.28 -28.01
N PHE A 62 5.52 13.07 -27.05
CA PHE A 62 6.35 13.46 -25.91
C PHE A 62 6.83 12.24 -25.11
N ALA A 63 5.95 11.27 -24.87
CA ALA A 63 6.31 10.03 -24.18
C ALA A 63 7.44 9.28 -24.90
N LYS A 64 7.42 9.26 -26.23
CA LYS A 64 8.46 8.63 -27.03
C LYS A 64 9.77 9.42 -27.06
N GLN A 65 9.70 10.75 -27.11
CA GLN A 65 10.88 11.62 -26.97
C GLN A 65 11.59 11.36 -25.62
N VAL A 66 10.83 11.19 -24.54
CA VAL A 66 11.38 10.86 -23.21
C VAL A 66 11.97 9.46 -23.18
N TYR A 67 11.24 8.45 -23.66
CA TYR A 67 11.70 7.06 -23.70
C TYR A 67 13.02 6.91 -24.47
N TYR A 68 13.06 7.42 -25.71
CA TYR A 68 14.26 7.34 -26.54
C TYR A 68 15.35 8.28 -26.04
N GLY A 69 15.01 9.45 -25.50
CA GLY A 69 15.99 10.34 -24.87
C GLY A 69 16.73 9.67 -23.71
N ALA A 70 16.02 8.91 -22.87
CA ALA A 70 16.64 8.15 -21.79
C ALA A 70 17.61 7.08 -22.31
N ASN A 71 17.18 6.29 -23.30
CA ASN A 71 18.02 5.28 -23.95
C ASN A 71 19.26 5.92 -24.60
N THR A 72 19.10 7.06 -25.26
CA THR A 72 20.19 7.79 -25.92
C THR A 72 21.22 8.32 -24.92
N ILE A 73 20.80 8.84 -23.76
CA ILE A 73 21.74 9.27 -22.71
C ILE A 73 22.52 8.09 -22.14
N ARG A 74 21.87 6.94 -21.96
CA ARG A 74 22.53 5.70 -21.54
C ARG A 74 23.55 5.22 -22.56
N SER A 75 23.17 5.18 -23.84
CA SER A 75 24.04 4.80 -24.95
C SER A 75 25.24 5.74 -25.08
N LEU A 76 25.04 7.05 -24.94
CA LEU A 76 26.13 8.03 -24.87
C LEU A 76 27.07 7.74 -23.70
N THR A 77 26.53 7.48 -22.51
CA THR A 77 27.31 7.15 -21.31
C THR A 77 28.20 5.92 -21.56
N ASP A 78 27.63 4.86 -22.12
CA ASP A 78 28.36 3.63 -22.46
C ASP A 78 29.42 3.87 -23.55
N SER A 79 29.11 4.70 -24.55
CA SER A 79 30.06 5.10 -25.59
C SER A 79 31.25 5.88 -25.04
N LEU A 80 31.02 6.82 -24.12
CA LEU A 80 32.09 7.58 -23.47
C LEU A 80 32.95 6.69 -22.58
N ARG A 81 32.34 5.77 -21.83
CA ARG A 81 33.06 4.74 -21.07
C ARG A 81 33.94 3.89 -21.99
N ALA A 82 33.42 3.42 -23.13
CA ALA A 82 34.19 2.66 -24.11
C ALA A 82 35.34 3.47 -24.72
N LYS A 83 35.22 4.80 -24.77
CA LYS A 83 36.29 5.74 -25.16
C LYS A 83 37.26 6.08 -24.01
N GLY A 84 37.16 5.40 -22.87
CA GLY A 84 38.07 5.55 -21.74
C GLY A 84 37.72 6.67 -20.77
N TRP A 85 36.49 7.21 -20.80
CA TRP A 85 36.06 8.15 -19.77
C TRP A 85 35.95 7.47 -18.41
N GLU A 86 36.51 8.12 -17.40
CA GLU A 86 36.40 7.68 -16.02
C GLU A 86 35.07 8.10 -15.41
N ALA A 87 34.60 7.37 -14.38
CA ALA A 87 33.36 7.68 -13.69
C ALA A 87 33.32 9.10 -13.12
N SER A 88 34.45 9.60 -12.60
CA SER A 88 34.62 10.96 -12.08
C SER A 88 34.47 12.06 -13.15
N GLN A 89 34.64 11.71 -14.42
CA GLN A 89 34.43 12.63 -15.54
C GLN A 89 32.95 12.70 -15.95
N LEU A 90 32.15 11.70 -15.56
CA LEU A 90 30.72 11.62 -15.84
C LEU A 90 29.88 12.14 -14.68
N TRP A 91 30.27 11.80 -13.45
CA TRP A 91 29.52 12.08 -12.22
C TRP A 91 30.35 12.78 -11.16
N ASP A 92 29.80 13.84 -10.57
CA ASP A 92 30.31 14.47 -9.36
C ASP A 92 29.66 13.84 -8.13
N GLY A 93 30.39 12.96 -7.45
CA GLY A 93 29.92 12.27 -6.25
C GLY A 93 29.68 13.18 -5.05
N HIS A 94 30.35 14.33 -4.96
CA HIS A 94 30.13 15.29 -3.87
C HIS A 94 28.82 16.04 -4.07
N GLN A 95 28.55 16.46 -5.30
CA GLN A 95 27.35 17.24 -5.65
C GLN A 95 26.14 16.36 -5.99
N GLY A 96 26.30 15.05 -6.13
CA GLY A 96 25.20 14.14 -6.46
C GLY A 96 24.61 14.40 -7.84
N ARG A 97 25.44 14.77 -8.82
CA ARG A 97 24.99 15.20 -10.15
C ARG A 97 25.97 14.85 -11.26
N TYR A 98 25.53 14.88 -12.50
CA TYR A 98 26.42 14.87 -13.66
C TYR A 98 27.39 16.05 -13.63
N THR A 99 28.63 15.82 -14.07
CA THR A 99 29.65 16.86 -14.21
C THR A 99 29.29 17.81 -15.35
N ASP A 100 29.79 19.05 -15.28
CA ASP A 100 29.60 20.02 -16.36
C ASP A 100 30.21 19.50 -17.68
N ARG A 101 31.30 18.73 -17.60
CA ARG A 101 31.93 18.07 -18.74
C ARG A 101 30.99 17.07 -19.42
N PHE A 102 30.26 16.26 -18.66
CA PHE A 102 29.29 15.33 -19.22
C PHE A 102 28.09 16.07 -19.80
N ILE A 103 27.59 17.11 -19.14
CA ILE A 103 26.50 17.96 -19.67
C ILE A 103 26.90 18.57 -21.02
N LEU A 104 28.15 19.05 -21.16
CA LEU A 104 28.65 19.55 -22.46
C LEU A 104 28.74 18.45 -23.51
N ALA A 105 29.09 17.22 -23.13
CA ALA A 105 29.09 16.08 -24.05
C ALA A 105 27.68 15.72 -24.52
N VAL A 106 26.67 15.82 -23.64
CA VAL A 106 25.25 15.67 -24.00
C VAL A 106 24.83 16.78 -24.97
N ALA A 107 25.17 18.04 -24.66
CA ALA A 107 24.81 19.19 -25.50
C ALA A 107 25.43 19.15 -26.90
N ALA A 108 26.57 18.48 -27.07
CA ALA A 108 27.20 18.29 -28.38
C ALA A 108 26.38 17.38 -29.32
N GLY A 109 25.34 16.71 -28.82
CA GLY A 109 24.55 15.73 -29.55
C GLY A 109 25.22 14.36 -29.59
N TYR A 110 24.46 13.35 -29.99
CA TYR A 110 24.95 11.98 -30.06
C TYR A 110 24.23 11.19 -31.15
N VAL A 111 25.01 10.46 -31.95
CA VAL A 111 24.50 9.50 -32.93
C VAL A 111 24.91 8.09 -32.46
N PRO A 112 23.94 7.23 -32.10
CA PRO A 112 24.24 5.88 -31.66
C PRO A 112 24.80 5.03 -32.79
N THR A 113 25.52 3.97 -32.44
CA THR A 113 26.07 3.05 -33.45
C THR A 113 24.94 2.31 -34.18
N VAL A 114 25.19 1.83 -35.39
CA VAL A 114 24.19 1.09 -36.19
C VAL A 114 23.67 -0.20 -35.53
N ARG A 115 24.37 -0.70 -34.50
CA ARG A 115 23.97 -1.89 -33.72
C ARG A 115 23.05 -1.55 -32.55
N ASP A 116 22.97 -0.28 -32.18
CA ASP A 116 22.10 0.17 -31.10
C ASP A 116 20.74 0.54 -31.70
N GLU A 117 19.80 -0.38 -31.54
CA GLU A 117 18.43 -0.26 -32.04
C GLU A 117 17.49 0.38 -31.00
N GLN A 118 17.98 0.66 -29.79
CA GLN A 118 17.18 1.19 -28.69
C GLN A 118 17.41 2.69 -28.44
N ALA A 119 18.57 3.22 -28.84
CA ALA A 119 18.87 4.65 -28.78
C ALA A 119 18.55 5.36 -30.09
N ALA A 120 17.93 6.54 -29.98
CA ALA A 120 17.70 7.44 -31.10
C ALA A 120 18.83 8.49 -31.21
N ARG A 121 18.82 9.32 -32.25
CA ARG A 121 19.77 10.44 -32.38
C ARG A 121 19.38 11.56 -31.43
N LEU A 122 20.36 12.10 -30.70
CA LEU A 122 20.23 13.35 -29.96
C LEU A 122 20.85 14.48 -30.79
N GLU A 123 20.06 15.50 -31.10
CA GLU A 123 20.55 16.71 -31.76
C GLU A 123 21.41 17.55 -30.82
N ALA A 124 22.29 18.38 -31.37
CA ALA A 124 23.06 19.32 -30.57
C ALA A 124 22.18 20.47 -30.05
N CYS A 125 22.47 20.97 -28.85
CA CYS A 125 21.85 22.16 -28.27
C CYS A 125 22.88 23.09 -27.62
N LYS A 126 22.41 24.21 -27.07
CA LYS A 126 23.26 25.17 -26.37
C LYS A 126 23.62 24.63 -24.97
N GLY A 127 24.90 24.38 -24.74
CA GLY A 127 25.38 23.75 -23.50
C GLY A 127 25.13 24.57 -22.23
N ASP A 128 25.18 25.91 -22.31
CA ASP A 128 24.86 26.80 -21.20
C ASP A 128 23.38 26.74 -20.79
N VAL A 129 22.48 26.65 -21.78
CA VAL A 129 21.03 26.48 -21.54
C VAL A 129 20.76 25.12 -20.90
N LEU A 130 21.38 24.04 -21.42
CA LEU A 130 21.23 22.69 -20.86
C LEU A 130 21.73 22.61 -19.42
N ALA A 131 22.93 23.15 -19.15
CA ALA A 131 23.52 23.15 -17.81
C ALA A 131 22.68 23.91 -16.79
N LYS A 132 22.16 25.08 -17.18
CA LYS A 132 21.27 25.88 -16.32
C LYS A 132 19.96 25.12 -16.02
N ALA A 133 19.30 24.59 -17.05
CA ALA A 133 18.05 23.86 -16.88
C ALA A 133 18.23 22.60 -16.01
N TYR A 134 19.35 21.90 -16.16
CA TYR A 134 19.71 20.75 -15.33
C TYR A 134 19.88 21.12 -13.85
N GLN A 135 20.55 22.23 -13.55
CA GLN A 135 20.72 22.71 -12.17
C GLN A 135 19.40 23.19 -11.55
N GLU A 136 18.54 23.84 -12.34
CA GLU A 136 17.22 24.29 -11.90
C GLU A 136 16.33 23.10 -11.49
N ASP A 137 16.24 22.06 -12.33
CA ASP A 137 15.44 20.86 -12.03
C ASP A 137 16.01 20.09 -10.82
N LEU A 138 17.33 19.93 -10.75
CA LEU A 138 18.00 19.34 -9.58
C LEU A 138 17.71 20.10 -8.28
N GLY A 139 17.69 21.44 -8.33
CA GLY A 139 17.38 22.27 -7.17
C GLY A 139 15.96 22.07 -6.65
N ILE A 140 15.00 21.81 -7.54
CA ILE A 140 13.60 21.50 -7.18
C ILE A 140 13.55 20.16 -6.42
N ASP A 141 14.22 19.12 -6.94
CA ASP A 141 14.22 17.79 -6.33
C ASP A 141 14.89 17.81 -4.93
N LEU A 142 16.06 18.45 -4.82
CA LEU A 142 16.78 18.58 -3.55
C LEU A 142 15.98 19.39 -2.51
N GLY A 143 15.24 20.41 -2.95
CA GLY A 143 14.44 21.29 -2.10
C GLY A 143 13.18 20.62 -1.55
N ARG A 144 12.50 19.79 -2.36
CA ARG A 144 11.30 19.05 -1.94
C ARG A 144 11.61 18.02 -0.85
N GLU A 145 12.72 17.31 -0.99
CA GLU A 145 13.04 16.12 -0.18
C GLU A 145 14.04 16.38 0.96
N LYS A 146 14.44 17.65 1.17
CA LYS A 146 15.42 18.08 2.20
C LYS A 146 16.72 17.26 2.16
N LEU A 147 17.16 16.89 0.98
CA LEU A 147 18.34 16.04 0.81
C LEU A 147 19.63 16.72 1.27
N PRO A 148 20.62 15.95 1.79
CA PRO A 148 21.95 16.49 2.04
C PRO A 148 22.55 17.06 0.75
N ARG A 149 23.01 18.31 0.82
CA ARG A 149 23.68 18.96 -0.32
C ARG A 149 25.00 18.27 -0.72
N ASN A 150 25.60 17.53 0.21
CA ASN A 150 26.81 16.75 -0.02
C ASN A 150 26.46 15.25 -0.02
N GLN A 151 26.71 14.58 -1.15
CA GLN A 151 26.44 13.15 -1.35
C GLN A 151 27.71 12.28 -1.41
N ALA A 152 28.86 12.79 -0.94
CA ALA A 152 30.13 12.05 -0.98
C ALA A 152 30.09 10.71 -0.22
N TYR A 153 29.13 10.54 0.71
CA TYR A 153 28.93 9.29 1.43
C TYR A 153 28.28 8.18 0.58
N LEU A 154 27.55 8.56 -0.47
CA LEU A 154 26.52 7.72 -1.09
C LEU A 154 27.08 6.41 -1.65
N ASP A 155 28.15 6.45 -2.42
CA ASP A 155 28.76 5.26 -3.00
C ASP A 155 29.21 4.26 -1.92
N SER A 156 29.84 4.78 -0.86
CA SER A 156 30.28 3.93 0.25
C SER A 156 29.10 3.31 1.01
N SER A 157 28.00 4.04 1.14
CA SER A 157 26.77 3.54 1.79
C SER A 157 26.06 2.49 0.93
N LEU A 158 25.97 2.71 -0.39
CA LEU A 158 25.40 1.76 -1.34
C LEU A 158 26.16 0.44 -1.33
N LEU A 159 27.51 0.50 -1.36
CA LEU A 159 28.34 -0.71 -1.31
C LEU A 159 28.22 -1.44 0.03
N LYS A 160 28.21 -0.73 1.16
CA LYS A 160 27.98 -1.34 2.48
C LYS A 160 26.65 -2.09 2.55
N LEU A 161 25.59 -1.52 1.98
CA LEU A 161 24.29 -2.17 1.89
C LEU A 161 24.36 -3.41 1.00
N ALA A 162 24.89 -3.26 -0.21
CA ALA A 162 24.93 -4.33 -1.22
C ALA A 162 25.77 -5.54 -0.77
N ILE A 163 26.87 -5.33 -0.04
CA ILE A 163 27.72 -6.39 0.52
C ILE A 163 26.95 -7.28 1.49
N GLU A 164 26.09 -6.69 2.33
CA GLU A 164 25.36 -7.44 3.35
C GLU A 164 24.09 -8.13 2.80
N ILE A 165 23.58 -7.73 1.64
CA ILE A 165 22.34 -8.28 1.06
C ILE A 165 22.28 -9.81 1.08
N PRO A 166 23.30 -10.56 0.61
CA PRO A 166 23.22 -12.02 0.57
C PRO A 166 22.97 -12.67 1.93
N ARG A 167 23.45 -12.04 3.02
CA ARG A 167 23.24 -12.51 4.39
C ARG A 167 21.81 -12.28 4.87
N PHE A 168 21.17 -11.20 4.42
CA PHE A 168 19.85 -10.79 4.87
C PHE A 168 18.72 -11.19 3.93
N TYR A 169 19.03 -11.64 2.71
CA TYR A 169 18.05 -12.09 1.74
C TYR A 169 17.14 -13.19 2.32
N LYS A 170 15.83 -12.93 2.30
CA LYS A 170 14.82 -13.90 2.70
C LYS A 170 14.06 -14.43 1.50
N GLY A 171 14.16 -13.85 0.31
CA GLY A 171 13.41 -14.30 -0.86
C GLY A 171 11.98 -13.74 -0.91
N LEU A 172 11.74 -12.63 -0.22
CA LEU A 172 10.47 -11.92 -0.29
C LEU A 172 10.28 -11.28 -1.68
N PRO A 173 9.03 -11.06 -2.14
CA PRO A 173 8.79 -10.48 -3.46
C PRO A 173 9.53 -9.16 -3.72
N HIS A 174 9.49 -8.21 -2.77
CA HIS A 174 10.17 -6.93 -2.92
C HIS A 174 11.70 -7.06 -2.94
N GLU A 175 12.29 -7.95 -2.14
CA GLU A 175 13.74 -8.22 -2.16
C GLU A 175 14.19 -8.76 -3.52
N ARG A 176 13.42 -9.70 -4.08
CA ARG A 176 13.68 -10.27 -5.42
C ARG A 176 13.52 -9.22 -6.51
N SER A 177 12.44 -8.44 -6.47
CA SER A 177 12.22 -7.34 -7.41
C SER A 177 13.33 -6.31 -7.33
N ALA A 178 13.82 -5.99 -6.13
CA ALA A 178 14.91 -5.05 -5.94
C ALA A 178 16.21 -5.52 -6.62
N LEU A 179 16.58 -6.80 -6.44
CA LEU A 179 17.74 -7.39 -7.10
C LEU A 179 17.56 -7.50 -8.61
N LEU A 180 16.38 -7.90 -9.08
CA LEU A 180 16.08 -8.01 -10.51
C LEU A 180 16.13 -6.65 -11.21
N GLU A 181 15.58 -5.60 -10.59
CA GLU A 181 15.65 -4.24 -11.13
C GLU A 181 17.07 -3.68 -11.13
N ALA A 182 17.85 -3.95 -10.08
CA ALA A 182 19.27 -3.62 -10.09
C ALA A 182 20.02 -4.33 -11.22
N TYR A 183 19.82 -5.63 -11.41
CA TYR A 183 20.42 -6.39 -12.51
C TYR A 183 20.01 -5.80 -13.87
N ARG A 184 18.72 -5.52 -14.04
CA ARG A 184 18.16 -4.93 -15.25
C ARG A 184 18.83 -3.61 -15.61
N ILE A 185 18.92 -2.68 -14.66
CA ILE A 185 19.56 -1.37 -14.85
C ILE A 185 21.06 -1.53 -15.11
N TRP A 186 21.73 -2.38 -14.33
CA TRP A 186 23.17 -2.64 -14.44
C TRP A 186 23.55 -3.14 -15.83
N GLN A 187 22.71 -4.01 -16.41
CA GLN A 187 22.90 -4.59 -17.74
C GLN A 187 22.32 -3.73 -18.88
N GLY A 188 21.60 -2.64 -18.56
CA GLY A 188 20.97 -1.78 -19.56
C GLY A 188 19.80 -2.46 -20.31
N LEU A 189 18.99 -3.25 -19.60
CA LEU A 189 17.89 -4.03 -20.17
C LEU A 189 16.54 -3.27 -20.08
N ASP A 190 15.72 -3.35 -21.12
CA ASP A 190 14.51 -2.54 -21.28
C ASP A 190 13.28 -3.04 -20.49
N GLY A 191 13.43 -4.06 -19.64
CA GLY A 191 12.33 -4.55 -18.80
C GLY A 191 12.63 -5.81 -18.01
N PRO A 192 11.74 -6.19 -17.07
CA PRO A 192 11.90 -7.40 -16.26
C PRO A 192 11.96 -8.68 -17.09
N ALA A 193 11.22 -8.74 -18.21
CA ALA A 193 11.26 -9.89 -19.12
C ALA A 193 12.64 -10.07 -19.75
N ALA A 194 13.26 -8.98 -20.22
CA ALA A 194 14.61 -9.00 -20.77
C ALA A 194 15.65 -9.39 -19.71
N ALA A 195 15.48 -8.92 -18.47
CA ALA A 195 16.32 -9.34 -17.33
C ALA A 195 16.23 -10.84 -17.08
N MET A 196 15.02 -11.41 -17.05
CA MET A 196 14.83 -12.85 -16.87
C MET A 196 15.45 -13.66 -18.02
N THR A 197 15.27 -13.23 -19.26
CA THR A 197 15.91 -13.86 -20.43
C THR A 197 17.43 -13.80 -20.35
N ALA A 198 18.00 -12.66 -19.93
CA ALA A 198 19.44 -12.49 -19.77
C ALA A 198 20.04 -13.38 -18.66
N LEU A 199 19.24 -13.70 -17.63
CA LEU A 199 19.60 -14.69 -16.59
C LEU A 199 19.44 -16.16 -17.07
N GLY A 200 19.02 -16.39 -18.31
CA GLY A 200 18.78 -17.74 -18.84
C GLY A 200 17.52 -18.41 -18.31
N LEU A 201 16.56 -17.62 -17.82
CA LEU A 201 15.34 -18.11 -17.15
C LEU A 201 14.11 -17.80 -18.02
N PRO A 202 13.07 -18.67 -18.00
CA PRO A 202 11.83 -18.37 -18.71
C PRO A 202 11.22 -17.09 -18.15
N GLY A 203 10.80 -16.18 -19.06
CA GLY A 203 10.20 -14.92 -18.67
C GLY A 203 8.93 -15.14 -17.84
N MET A 204 8.66 -14.24 -16.88
CA MET A 204 7.36 -14.24 -16.19
C MET A 204 6.24 -14.10 -17.23
N GLY A 205 5.43 -15.15 -17.42
CA GLY A 205 4.25 -15.10 -18.29
C GLY A 205 4.37 -15.82 -19.63
N THR A 206 5.28 -16.77 -19.82
CA THR A 206 5.13 -17.73 -20.93
C THR A 206 3.82 -18.51 -20.77
N ALA A 207 3.07 -18.68 -21.86
CA ALA A 207 1.76 -19.35 -21.90
C ALA A 207 1.77 -20.80 -21.36
N ASP A 208 2.95 -21.39 -21.20
CA ASP A 208 3.16 -22.61 -20.43
C ASP A 208 3.22 -22.23 -18.94
N GLY A 209 2.09 -22.37 -18.25
CA GLY A 209 1.83 -21.95 -16.86
C GLY A 209 2.67 -22.60 -15.75
N GLY A 210 3.99 -22.73 -15.92
CA GLY A 210 4.93 -23.05 -14.86
C GLY A 210 5.30 -21.79 -14.07
N THR A 211 5.01 -21.79 -12.77
CA THR A 211 5.56 -20.78 -11.85
C THR A 211 7.09 -20.78 -11.96
N PRO A 212 7.76 -19.62 -12.14
CA PRO A 212 9.22 -19.59 -12.21
C PRO A 212 9.83 -20.30 -11.00
N ASN A 213 10.86 -21.12 -11.22
CA ASN A 213 11.60 -21.72 -10.10
C ASN A 213 12.37 -20.61 -9.37
N TYR A 214 11.74 -20.02 -8.35
CA TYR A 214 12.30 -18.89 -7.61
C TYR A 214 13.63 -19.23 -6.95
N ALA A 215 13.92 -20.49 -6.62
CA ALA A 215 15.21 -20.86 -6.06
C ALA A 215 16.36 -20.63 -7.06
N THR A 216 16.14 -20.93 -8.35
CA THR A 216 17.13 -20.67 -9.40
C THR A 216 17.28 -19.17 -9.66
N VAL A 217 16.16 -18.45 -9.74
CA VAL A 217 16.16 -16.98 -9.90
C VAL A 217 16.94 -16.32 -8.78
N ASP A 218 16.64 -16.69 -7.53
CA ASP A 218 17.27 -16.14 -6.33
C ASP A 218 18.78 -16.40 -6.31
N GLY A 219 19.21 -17.59 -6.71
CA GLY A 219 20.63 -17.95 -6.81
C GLY A 219 21.40 -17.05 -7.79
N GLU A 220 20.87 -16.85 -9.00
CA GLU A 220 21.52 -16.00 -10.01
C GLU A 220 21.52 -14.52 -9.62
N LEU A 221 20.45 -14.03 -9.00
CA LEU A 221 20.39 -12.65 -8.49
C LEU A 221 21.38 -12.39 -7.35
N LEU A 222 21.57 -13.36 -6.46
CA LEU A 222 22.56 -13.28 -5.37
C LEU A 222 23.99 -13.34 -5.89
N LYS A 223 24.25 -14.14 -6.92
CA LYS A 223 25.54 -14.15 -7.62
C LYS A 223 25.82 -12.80 -8.28
N PHE A 224 24.83 -12.25 -8.99
CA PHE A 224 24.92 -10.93 -9.60
C PHE A 224 25.35 -9.86 -8.58
N ILE A 225 24.67 -9.73 -7.44
CA ILE A 225 24.97 -8.62 -6.52
C ILE A 225 26.39 -8.72 -5.94
N GLN A 226 26.91 -9.94 -5.72
CA GLN A 226 28.29 -10.16 -5.30
C GLN A 226 29.30 -9.71 -6.36
N GLU A 227 29.04 -10.02 -7.64
CA GLU A 227 29.87 -9.61 -8.77
C GLU A 227 29.79 -8.09 -8.99
N ALA A 228 28.59 -7.51 -8.90
CA ALA A 228 28.32 -6.09 -9.07
C ALA A 228 29.10 -5.23 -8.07
N VAL A 229 29.13 -5.63 -6.79
CA VAL A 229 29.92 -4.94 -5.75
C VAL A 229 31.40 -4.90 -6.11
N SER A 230 31.96 -5.99 -6.64
CA SER A 230 33.38 -6.07 -7.04
C SER A 230 33.66 -5.27 -8.32
N ALA A 231 32.68 -5.21 -9.21
CA ALA A 231 32.76 -4.52 -10.49
C ALA A 231 32.45 -3.01 -10.41
N TYR A 232 31.89 -2.52 -9.31
CA TYR A 232 31.50 -1.12 -9.15
C TYR A 232 32.68 -0.17 -9.38
N ARG A 233 32.50 0.82 -10.24
CA ARG A 233 33.47 1.89 -10.52
C ARG A 233 32.86 3.29 -10.35
N GLY A 234 31.60 3.37 -9.93
CA GLY A 234 30.91 4.64 -9.68
C GLY A 234 30.31 5.26 -10.93
N PHE A 235 30.14 4.49 -12.02
CA PHE A 235 29.43 4.99 -13.20
C PHE A 235 27.96 5.30 -12.86
N PRO A 236 27.33 6.29 -13.53
CA PRO A 236 25.97 6.71 -13.22
C PRO A 236 24.96 5.56 -13.14
N GLN A 237 24.96 4.65 -14.11
CA GLN A 237 24.06 3.49 -14.14
C GLN A 237 24.28 2.50 -12.99
N GLU A 238 25.53 2.34 -12.53
CA GLU A 238 25.86 1.40 -11.45
C GLU A 238 25.31 1.96 -10.14
N ARG A 239 25.41 3.28 -9.97
CA ARG A 239 24.83 4.02 -8.85
C ARG A 239 23.32 3.98 -8.87
N GLU A 240 22.69 4.27 -10.01
CA GLU A 240 21.23 4.21 -10.13
C GLU A 240 20.69 2.78 -9.93
N ALA A 241 21.42 1.75 -10.37
CA ALA A 241 21.06 0.36 -10.09
C ALA A 241 21.07 0.06 -8.58
N LEU A 242 22.13 0.44 -7.85
CA LEU A 242 22.19 0.22 -6.40
C LEU A 242 21.24 1.13 -5.61
N LEU A 243 20.94 2.34 -6.11
CA LEU A 243 19.91 3.21 -5.55
C LEU A 243 18.53 2.57 -5.68
N ARG A 244 18.20 2.05 -6.87
CA ARG A 244 16.95 1.35 -7.11
C ARG A 244 16.82 0.09 -6.27
N LEU A 245 17.93 -0.65 -6.10
CA LEU A 245 18.01 -1.76 -5.15
C LEU A 245 17.66 -1.30 -3.73
N SER A 246 18.32 -0.25 -3.24
CA SER A 246 18.07 0.27 -1.88
C SER A 246 16.61 0.72 -1.70
N GLN A 247 16.07 1.45 -2.69
CA GLN A 247 14.68 1.93 -2.68
C GLN A 247 13.69 0.78 -2.59
N LEU A 248 13.77 -0.20 -3.49
CA LEU A 248 12.83 -1.32 -3.56
C LEU A 248 13.01 -2.29 -2.39
N TRP A 249 14.25 -2.56 -1.98
CA TRP A 249 14.56 -3.43 -0.84
C TRP A 249 13.96 -2.88 0.45
N ARG A 250 14.02 -1.56 0.63
CA ARG A 250 13.46 -0.86 1.79
C ARG A 250 12.01 -0.41 1.59
N GLN A 251 11.40 -0.69 0.44
CA GLN A 251 10.03 -0.28 0.09
C GLN A 251 9.80 1.23 0.31
N GLN A 252 10.71 2.05 -0.19
CA GLN A 252 10.65 3.52 -0.11
C GLN A 252 9.90 4.09 -1.30
N ASP A 253 9.25 5.23 -1.12
CA ASP A 253 8.38 5.83 -2.12
C ASP A 253 9.18 6.53 -3.24
N SER A 254 10.38 7.02 -2.93
CA SER A 254 11.22 7.77 -3.88
C SER A 254 12.70 7.40 -3.83
N ARG A 255 13.42 7.74 -4.91
CA ARG A 255 14.88 7.66 -5.01
C ARG A 255 15.54 8.54 -3.94
N GLU A 256 14.98 9.73 -3.71
CA GLU A 256 15.49 10.72 -2.77
C GLU A 256 15.33 10.22 -1.33
N GLU A 257 14.21 9.60 -0.98
CA GLU A 257 14.03 8.95 0.33
C GLU A 257 15.10 7.86 0.54
N ALA A 258 15.38 7.05 -0.48
CA ALA A 258 16.44 6.04 -0.43
C ALA A 258 17.83 6.65 -0.19
N ILE A 259 18.16 7.79 -0.81
CA ILE A 259 19.41 8.54 -0.58
C ILE A 259 19.48 9.07 0.85
N ALA A 260 18.38 9.63 1.36
CA ALA A 260 18.30 10.18 2.70
C ALA A 260 18.55 9.10 3.76
N VAL A 261 17.91 7.94 3.62
CA VAL A 261 18.07 6.80 4.55
C VAL A 261 19.51 6.28 4.59
N LEU A 262 20.18 6.19 3.44
CA LEU A 262 21.56 5.72 3.33
C LEU A 262 22.59 6.61 4.04
N ALA A 263 22.22 7.84 4.42
CA ALA A 263 23.09 8.72 5.21
C ALA A 263 23.27 8.23 6.65
N PHE A 264 22.31 7.48 7.19
CA PHE A 264 22.30 7.05 8.59
C PHE A 264 22.05 5.55 8.80
N ASN A 265 21.55 4.83 7.80
CA ASN A 265 21.34 3.39 7.88
C ASN A 265 21.67 2.66 6.57
N THR A 266 22.72 1.84 6.61
CA THR A 266 23.14 0.99 5.48
C THR A 266 22.77 -0.47 5.67
N SER A 267 22.15 -0.86 6.79
CA SER A 267 21.82 -2.27 7.06
C SER A 267 20.65 -2.74 6.19
N PRO A 268 20.78 -3.83 5.42
CA PRO A 268 19.68 -4.41 4.64
C PRO A 268 18.70 -5.23 5.49
N GLN A 269 18.83 -5.22 6.83
CA GLN A 269 17.95 -5.97 7.70
C GLN A 269 16.48 -5.55 7.54
N THR A 270 15.64 -6.50 7.12
CA THR A 270 14.20 -6.32 6.97
C THR A 270 13.54 -6.01 8.33
N ASN A 271 12.68 -5.00 8.37
CA ASN A 271 11.94 -4.63 9.57
C ASN A 271 10.98 -5.77 10.00
N LEU A 272 10.82 -5.96 11.31
CA LEU A 272 9.87 -6.94 11.85
C LEU A 272 8.41 -6.56 11.58
N THR A 273 8.12 -5.31 11.20
CA THR A 273 6.78 -4.95 10.71
C THR A 273 6.37 -5.76 9.48
N THR A 274 7.34 -6.23 8.67
CA THR A 274 7.08 -7.03 7.47
C THR A 274 6.40 -8.38 7.77
N ILE A 275 6.59 -8.94 8.97
CA ILE A 275 5.94 -10.20 9.37
C ILE A 275 4.54 -10.02 9.99
N ASP A 276 4.08 -8.79 10.19
CA ASP A 276 2.78 -8.51 10.81
C ASP A 276 1.59 -9.19 10.08
N PRO A 277 1.52 -9.23 8.73
CA PRO A 277 0.48 -9.98 8.04
C PRO A 277 0.49 -11.48 8.37
N ALA A 278 1.68 -12.09 8.47
CA ALA A 278 1.82 -13.50 8.84
C ALA A 278 1.42 -13.74 10.30
N LEU A 279 1.74 -12.81 11.20
CA LEU A 279 1.31 -12.85 12.61
C LEU A 279 -0.22 -12.80 12.71
N MET A 280 -0.89 -11.89 12.01
CA MET A 280 -2.36 -11.78 12.02
C MET A 280 -3.02 -13.04 11.45
N ALA A 281 -2.51 -13.53 10.32
CA ALA A 281 -2.99 -14.76 9.71
C ALA A 281 -2.82 -15.97 10.65
N PHE A 282 -1.70 -16.04 11.38
CA PHE A 282 -1.46 -17.07 12.37
C PHE A 282 -2.47 -16.97 13.54
N VAL A 283 -2.63 -15.77 14.13
CA VAL A 283 -3.60 -15.51 15.21
C VAL A 283 -5.01 -15.95 14.83
N GLN A 284 -5.47 -15.60 13.63
CA GLN A 284 -6.83 -15.93 13.17
C GLN A 284 -7.04 -17.44 12.95
N ARG A 285 -5.97 -18.22 12.70
CA ARG A 285 -6.04 -19.68 12.51
C ARG A 285 -5.94 -20.47 13.82
N VAL A 286 -5.39 -19.87 14.89
CA VAL A 286 -5.22 -20.54 16.19
C VAL A 286 -6.53 -21.09 16.76
N PRO A 287 -7.66 -20.35 16.81
CA PRO A 287 -8.90 -20.87 17.38
C PRO A 287 -9.40 -22.15 16.72
N GLN A 288 -9.19 -22.31 15.41
CA GLN A 288 -9.61 -23.50 14.65
C GLN A 288 -8.81 -24.75 15.01
N ASN A 289 -7.61 -24.58 15.59
CA ASN A 289 -6.69 -25.65 15.94
C ASN A 289 -6.51 -25.82 17.46
N TYR A 290 -7.28 -25.09 18.26
CA TYR A 290 -7.22 -25.15 19.71
C TYR A 290 -7.94 -26.41 20.22
N ARG A 291 -7.24 -27.18 21.06
CA ARG A 291 -7.72 -28.46 21.65
C ARG A 291 -7.75 -28.42 23.18
N GLY A 292 -7.41 -27.29 23.80
CA GLY A 292 -7.31 -27.17 25.25
C GLY A 292 -6.13 -27.97 25.84
N GLU A 293 -5.05 -28.16 25.07
CA GLU A 293 -3.85 -28.83 25.59
C GLU A 293 -3.08 -27.91 26.54
N ALA A 294 -2.34 -28.48 27.50
CA ALA A 294 -1.57 -27.70 28.48
C ALA A 294 -0.52 -26.78 27.82
N SER A 295 0.12 -27.25 26.75
CA SER A 295 1.05 -26.48 25.92
C SER A 295 0.36 -25.26 25.27
N GLN A 296 -0.84 -25.46 24.71
CA GLN A 296 -1.62 -24.40 24.09
C GLN A 296 -2.07 -23.36 25.12
N ARG A 297 -2.63 -23.79 26.26
CA ARG A 297 -2.97 -22.89 27.37
C ARG A 297 -1.76 -22.10 27.84
N ASN A 298 -0.61 -22.75 28.00
CA ASN A 298 0.62 -22.07 28.39
C ASN A 298 1.04 -21.01 27.36
N ALA A 299 1.06 -21.37 26.08
CA ALA A 299 1.40 -20.45 25.01
C ALA A 299 0.51 -19.20 25.05
N LEU A 300 -0.80 -19.37 25.05
CA LEU A 300 -1.75 -18.25 25.05
C LEU A 300 -1.71 -17.42 26.33
N THR A 301 -1.45 -18.06 27.48
CA THR A 301 -1.25 -17.34 28.75
C THR A 301 0.00 -16.45 28.67
N GLU A 302 1.11 -16.93 28.12
CA GLU A 302 2.32 -16.11 27.89
C GLU A 302 2.02 -14.93 26.95
N VAL A 303 1.20 -15.13 25.91
CA VAL A 303 0.77 -14.02 25.04
C VAL A 303 0.01 -12.96 25.82
N VAL A 304 -0.98 -13.35 26.64
CA VAL A 304 -1.75 -12.38 27.45
C VAL A 304 -0.83 -11.61 28.38
N GLN A 305 0.12 -12.31 29.02
CA GLN A 305 1.09 -11.70 29.93
C GLN A 305 1.92 -10.63 29.22
N LEU A 306 2.53 -10.95 28.08
CA LEU A 306 3.37 -10.03 27.32
C LEU A 306 2.55 -8.88 26.72
N TRP A 307 1.38 -9.20 26.15
CA TRP A 307 0.50 -8.23 25.51
C TRP A 307 -0.01 -7.18 26.51
N ARG A 308 -0.40 -7.61 27.71
CA ARG A 308 -0.88 -6.72 28.78
C ARG A 308 0.26 -6.20 29.68
N GLN A 309 1.51 -6.60 29.40
CA GLN A 309 2.71 -6.23 30.17
C GLN A 309 2.60 -6.55 31.67
N LEU A 310 2.05 -7.73 31.99
CA LEU A 310 1.85 -8.21 33.36
C LEU A 310 3.13 -8.80 33.93
N LYS A 311 3.36 -8.60 35.24
CA LYS A 311 4.64 -8.95 35.87
C LYS A 311 4.74 -10.42 36.25
N SER A 312 3.61 -11.12 36.34
CA SER A 312 3.59 -12.53 36.76
C SER A 312 2.47 -13.34 36.12
N ARG A 313 2.64 -14.67 36.15
CA ARG A 313 1.58 -15.62 35.77
C ARG A 313 0.34 -15.47 36.65
N ALA A 314 0.50 -15.15 37.94
CA ALA A 314 -0.61 -14.94 38.86
C ALA A 314 -1.47 -13.73 38.45
N GLU A 315 -0.84 -12.59 38.13
CA GLU A 315 -1.53 -11.41 37.59
C GLU A 315 -2.22 -11.73 36.25
N THR A 316 -1.59 -12.56 35.42
CA THR A 316 -2.16 -12.98 34.14
C THR A 316 -3.45 -13.76 34.32
N LEU A 317 -3.45 -14.77 35.19
CA LEU A 317 -4.66 -15.54 35.53
C LEU A 317 -5.75 -14.65 36.13
N GLN A 318 -5.38 -13.73 37.03
CA GLN A 318 -6.31 -12.77 37.61
C GLN A 318 -6.96 -11.88 36.54
N SER A 319 -6.19 -11.42 35.57
CA SER A 319 -6.68 -10.62 34.44
C SER A 319 -7.61 -11.40 33.49
N LEU A 320 -7.61 -12.73 33.58
CA LEU A 320 -8.51 -13.65 32.87
C LEU A 320 -9.64 -14.17 33.80
N GLY A 321 -9.88 -13.51 34.94
CA GLY A 321 -10.96 -13.85 35.85
C GLY A 321 -10.72 -15.07 36.74
N LEU A 322 -9.47 -15.54 36.87
CA LEU A 322 -9.10 -16.71 37.68
C LEU A 322 -8.22 -16.32 38.87
N ASN A 323 -8.48 -16.89 40.04
CA ASN A 323 -7.65 -16.68 41.22
C ASN A 323 -6.67 -17.85 41.41
N ALA A 324 -5.37 -17.56 41.43
CA ALA A 324 -4.30 -18.55 41.61
C ALA A 324 -4.37 -19.29 42.96
N GLN A 325 -4.81 -18.61 44.04
CA GLN A 325 -5.00 -19.22 45.35
C GLN A 325 -6.15 -20.24 45.33
N SER A 326 -7.26 -19.92 44.66
CA SER A 326 -8.40 -20.82 44.50
C SER A 326 -8.03 -22.06 43.68
N LEU A 327 -7.20 -21.92 42.64
CA LEU A 327 -6.67 -23.07 41.88
C LEU A 327 -5.80 -24.00 42.74
N THR A 328 -5.03 -23.43 43.66
CA THR A 328 -4.14 -24.20 44.54
C THR A 328 -4.95 -24.98 45.58
N GLN A 329 -6.02 -24.37 46.11
CA GLN A 329 -6.95 -25.03 47.04
C GLN A 329 -7.77 -26.13 46.35
N ALA A 330 -8.11 -25.94 45.07
CA ALA A 330 -8.85 -26.92 44.25
C ALA A 330 -7.99 -28.08 43.73
N ARG A 331 -6.71 -28.21 44.12
CA ARG A 331 -5.78 -29.21 43.57
C ARG A 331 -6.27 -30.66 43.65
N ASN A 332 -7.08 -30.98 44.65
CA ASN A 332 -7.66 -32.31 44.87
C ASN A 332 -9.15 -32.41 44.45
N ASP A 333 -9.70 -31.39 43.78
CA ASP A 333 -11.06 -31.36 43.25
C ASP A 333 -11.03 -31.32 41.71
N PRO A 334 -11.16 -32.49 41.05
CA PRO A 334 -11.12 -32.59 39.59
C PRO A 334 -12.17 -31.72 38.89
N LYS A 335 -13.36 -31.56 39.49
CA LYS A 335 -14.48 -30.82 38.88
C LYS A 335 -14.23 -29.31 38.95
N ALA A 336 -13.66 -28.82 40.05
CA ALA A 336 -13.24 -27.43 40.17
C ALA A 336 -12.11 -27.09 39.18
N LEU A 337 -11.15 -28.00 38.97
CA LEU A 337 -10.08 -27.82 37.98
C LEU A 337 -10.61 -27.82 36.54
N GLU A 338 -11.57 -28.69 36.22
CA GLU A 338 -12.22 -28.73 34.90
C GLU A 338 -12.98 -27.42 34.60
N ASN A 339 -13.75 -26.93 35.57
CA ASN A 339 -14.44 -25.64 35.45
C ASN A 339 -13.47 -24.47 35.25
N ALA A 340 -12.37 -24.45 36.00
CA ALA A 340 -11.36 -23.40 35.85
C ALA A 340 -10.65 -23.46 34.50
N ALA A 341 -10.39 -24.66 33.97
CA ALA A 341 -9.86 -24.85 32.62
C ALA A 341 -10.83 -24.34 31.55
N ALA A 342 -12.12 -24.62 31.68
CA ALA A 342 -13.15 -24.14 30.75
C ALA A 342 -13.25 -22.60 30.75
N ILE A 343 -13.18 -21.97 31.92
CA ILE A 343 -13.11 -20.50 32.04
C ILE A 343 -11.86 -19.97 31.35
N LEU A 344 -10.69 -20.56 31.64
CA LEU A 344 -9.42 -20.16 31.04
C LEU A 344 -9.49 -20.24 29.51
N ASP A 345 -9.96 -21.37 28.96
CA ASP A 345 -10.06 -21.59 27.52
C ASP A 345 -10.96 -20.54 26.85
N ARG A 346 -12.11 -20.23 27.46
CA ARG A 346 -13.02 -19.20 26.96
C ARG A 346 -12.39 -17.82 26.93
N GLU A 347 -11.72 -17.41 28.00
CA GLU A 347 -11.11 -16.08 28.08
C GLU A 347 -9.88 -15.95 27.15
N LEU A 348 -9.09 -17.01 27.01
CA LEU A 348 -7.95 -17.05 26.07
C LEU A 348 -8.41 -16.94 24.61
N LEU A 349 -9.41 -17.73 24.20
CA LEU A 349 -9.97 -17.66 22.85
C LEU A 349 -10.68 -16.32 22.60
N GLY A 350 -11.41 -15.81 23.58
CA GLY A 350 -12.03 -14.49 23.52
C GLY A 350 -11.02 -13.36 23.35
N PHE A 351 -9.89 -13.43 24.05
CA PHE A 351 -8.77 -12.52 23.87
C PHE A 351 -8.16 -12.62 22.47
N LEU A 352 -7.82 -13.83 22.00
CA LEU A 352 -7.25 -14.07 20.67
C LEU A 352 -8.12 -13.52 19.54
N ASN A 353 -9.43 -13.79 19.58
CA ASN A 353 -10.36 -13.35 18.54
C ASN A 353 -10.43 -11.83 18.42
N ARG A 354 -10.08 -11.09 19.47
CA ARG A 354 -10.08 -9.62 19.48
C ARG A 354 -8.75 -9.00 19.06
N ILE A 355 -7.66 -9.77 19.02
CA ILE A 355 -6.33 -9.26 18.65
C ILE A 355 -6.33 -8.54 17.29
N PRO A 356 -6.94 -9.07 16.21
CA PRO A 356 -6.94 -8.38 14.91
C PRO A 356 -7.54 -6.97 14.95
N SER A 357 -8.47 -6.71 15.87
CA SER A 357 -9.10 -5.39 16.05
C SER A 357 -8.30 -4.43 16.93
N PHE A 358 -7.37 -4.94 17.74
CA PHE A 358 -6.60 -4.15 18.73
C PHE A 358 -5.10 -4.12 18.48
N TYR A 359 -4.61 -4.87 17.49
CA TYR A 359 -3.20 -4.87 17.13
C TYR A 359 -2.81 -3.50 16.57
N ALA A 360 -1.96 -2.79 17.31
CA ALA A 360 -1.50 -1.45 17.01
C ALA A 360 0.00 -1.43 16.69
N GLN A 361 0.55 -2.58 16.29
CA GLN A 361 1.95 -2.75 15.86
C GLN A 361 3.00 -2.34 16.92
N LYS A 362 2.62 -2.29 18.20
CA LYS A 362 3.55 -1.98 19.30
C LYS A 362 4.52 -3.13 19.53
N ASP A 363 5.75 -2.83 19.94
CA ASP A 363 6.79 -3.85 20.11
C ASP A 363 6.38 -5.00 21.03
N HIS A 364 5.82 -4.71 22.21
CA HIS A 364 5.34 -5.75 23.13
C HIS A 364 4.20 -6.60 22.56
N GLN A 365 3.33 -6.02 21.71
CA GLN A 365 2.29 -6.79 21.03
C GLN A 365 2.92 -7.73 20.01
N ARG A 366 3.84 -7.23 19.17
CA ARG A 366 4.55 -8.05 18.18
C ARG A 366 5.35 -9.17 18.84
N GLU A 367 6.09 -8.87 19.90
CA GLU A 367 6.85 -9.86 20.66
C GLU A 367 5.94 -10.91 21.32
N ALA A 368 4.77 -10.50 21.84
CA ALA A 368 3.79 -11.46 22.35
C ALA A 368 3.34 -12.44 21.25
N LEU A 369 3.11 -11.96 20.03
CA LEU A 369 2.69 -12.79 18.91
C LEU A 369 3.83 -13.66 18.33
N ILE A 370 5.06 -13.14 18.25
CA ILE A 370 6.24 -13.93 17.89
C ILE A 370 6.44 -15.06 18.91
N ARG A 371 6.31 -14.74 20.21
CA ARG A 371 6.38 -15.72 21.29
C ARG A 371 5.27 -16.77 21.19
N MET A 372 4.06 -16.37 20.80
CA MET A 372 2.97 -17.30 20.50
C MET A 372 3.38 -18.31 19.44
N VAL A 373 3.90 -17.83 18.30
CA VAL A 373 4.32 -18.68 17.18
C VAL A 373 5.44 -19.61 17.62
N GLN A 374 6.41 -19.10 18.38
CA GLN A 374 7.51 -19.89 18.92
C GLN A 374 6.99 -21.09 19.74
N LEU A 375 6.14 -20.82 20.74
CA LEU A 375 5.63 -21.85 21.64
C LEU A 375 4.66 -22.80 20.92
N TRP A 376 3.79 -22.26 20.07
CA TRP A 376 2.78 -23.04 19.35
C TRP A 376 3.39 -23.99 18.33
N ARG A 377 4.52 -23.63 17.72
CA ARG A 377 5.28 -24.48 16.79
C ARG A 377 6.38 -25.31 17.45
N GLY A 378 6.60 -25.15 18.76
CA GLY A 378 7.66 -25.85 19.48
C GLY A 378 9.08 -25.45 19.04
N LEU A 379 9.27 -24.19 18.66
CA LEU A 379 10.56 -23.68 18.16
C LEU A 379 11.48 -23.29 19.32
N ALA A 380 12.77 -23.63 19.20
CA ALA A 380 13.73 -23.44 20.28
C ALA A 380 14.05 -21.96 20.51
N THR A 381 14.09 -21.16 19.45
CA THR A 381 14.51 -19.75 19.53
C THR A 381 13.50 -18.79 18.90
N ARG A 382 13.61 -17.52 19.28
CA ARG A 382 12.85 -16.41 18.69
C ARG A 382 13.17 -16.25 17.20
N GLU A 383 14.43 -16.43 16.84
CA GLU A 383 14.92 -16.31 15.46
C GLU A 383 14.31 -17.38 14.56
N GLN A 384 14.15 -18.61 15.06
CA GLN A 384 13.43 -19.67 14.35
C GLN A 384 11.96 -19.32 14.14
N ALA A 385 11.30 -18.69 15.12
CA ALA A 385 9.92 -18.23 14.98
C ALA A 385 9.78 -17.17 13.90
N ILE A 386 10.67 -16.16 13.89
CA ILE A 386 10.70 -15.12 12.86
C ILE A 386 10.98 -15.72 11.48
N ALA A 387 11.95 -16.64 11.35
CA ALA A 387 12.22 -17.33 10.10
C ALA A 387 10.98 -18.08 9.59
N SER A 388 10.28 -18.78 10.49
CA SER A 388 9.05 -19.50 10.13
C SER A 388 7.91 -18.57 9.67
N LEU A 389 7.85 -17.34 10.18
CA LEU A 389 6.88 -16.33 9.75
C LEU A 389 7.21 -15.73 8.39
N PHE A 390 8.50 -15.58 8.05
CA PHE A 390 8.89 -15.23 6.68
C PHE A 390 8.48 -16.31 5.68
N GLU A 391 8.59 -17.59 6.05
CA GLU A 391 8.07 -18.69 5.22
C GLU A 391 6.55 -18.64 5.06
N ASP A 392 5.80 -18.32 6.12
CA ASP A 392 4.36 -18.10 6.03
C ASP A 392 4.02 -16.97 5.05
N LEU A 393 4.74 -15.84 5.15
CA LEU A 393 4.54 -14.68 4.28
C LEU A 393 4.82 -15.02 2.81
N LYS A 394 5.85 -15.81 2.52
CA LYS A 394 6.13 -16.31 1.16
C LYS A 394 4.98 -17.14 0.61
N ARG A 395 4.48 -18.10 1.40
CA ARG A 395 3.35 -18.95 0.99
C ARG A 395 2.09 -18.11 0.76
N MET A 396 1.80 -17.17 1.67
CA MET A 396 0.67 -16.25 1.54
C MET A 396 0.73 -15.41 0.26
N ASN A 397 1.91 -14.92 -0.12
CA ASN A 397 2.10 -14.12 -1.34
C ASN A 397 1.90 -14.92 -2.63
N GLN A 398 2.04 -16.24 -2.59
CA GLN A 398 1.88 -17.13 -3.74
C GLN A 398 0.53 -17.88 -3.72
N ALA A 399 -0.20 -17.77 -2.62
CA ALA A 399 -1.44 -18.50 -2.40
C ALA A 399 -2.56 -18.01 -3.32
N ARG A 400 -3.31 -18.96 -3.88
CA ARG A 400 -4.57 -18.65 -4.58
C ARG A 400 -5.61 -18.21 -3.56
N ARG A 401 -6.48 -17.27 -3.94
CA ARG A 401 -7.60 -16.83 -3.10
C ARG A 401 -8.41 -18.04 -2.63
N GLY A 402 -8.64 -18.14 -1.32
CA GLY A 402 -9.38 -19.22 -0.68
C GLY A 402 -8.58 -20.49 -0.38
N SER A 403 -7.28 -20.56 -0.71
CA SER A 403 -6.45 -21.68 -0.26
C SER A 403 -6.12 -21.58 1.25
N PRO A 404 -5.72 -22.69 1.91
CA PRO A 404 -5.33 -22.66 3.32
C PRO A 404 -4.16 -21.72 3.63
N ASP A 405 -3.25 -21.55 2.66
CA ASP A 405 -2.10 -20.65 2.76
C ASP A 405 -2.46 -19.18 2.50
N ALA A 406 -3.63 -18.88 1.93
CA ALA A 406 -4.08 -17.51 1.73
C ALA A 406 -4.33 -16.81 3.08
N PRO A 407 -4.18 -15.49 3.16
CA PRO A 407 -4.60 -14.72 4.33
C PRO A 407 -6.06 -15.07 4.67
N PRO A 408 -6.38 -15.42 5.93
CA PRO A 408 -7.75 -15.72 6.34
C PRO A 408 -8.61 -14.46 6.20
N GLU A 409 -9.90 -14.68 5.97
CA GLU A 409 -10.85 -13.56 5.90
C GLU A 409 -10.86 -12.78 7.20
N PRO A 410 -10.93 -11.43 7.14
CA PRO A 410 -11.03 -10.60 8.35
C PRO A 410 -12.23 -11.02 9.20
N VAL A 411 -11.99 -11.36 10.47
CA VAL A 411 -13.07 -11.67 11.41
C VAL A 411 -13.61 -10.34 11.93
N VAL A 412 -14.85 -10.01 11.58
CA VAL A 412 -15.54 -8.83 12.11
C VAL A 412 -16.05 -9.16 13.51
N VAL A 413 -15.33 -8.69 14.54
CA VAL A 413 -15.81 -8.78 15.92
C VAL A 413 -16.78 -7.62 16.18
N VAL A 414 -18.05 -7.82 15.86
CA VAL A 414 -19.11 -6.89 16.29
C VAL A 414 -19.42 -7.22 17.76
N PRO A 415 -19.35 -6.25 18.69
CA PRO A 415 -19.81 -6.47 20.06
C PRO A 415 -21.27 -6.94 20.06
N ALA A 416 -21.69 -7.63 21.12
CA ALA A 416 -23.10 -7.98 21.24
C ALA A 416 -23.94 -6.69 21.25
N ARG A 417 -25.00 -6.68 20.43
CA ARG A 417 -25.96 -5.58 20.39
C ARG A 417 -26.61 -5.40 21.77
N PRO A 418 -26.68 -4.17 22.32
CA PRO A 418 -27.39 -3.92 23.57
C PRO A 418 -28.90 -4.13 23.40
N GLN A 419 -29.61 -4.42 24.48
CA GLN A 419 -31.07 -4.55 24.44
C GLN A 419 -31.74 -3.22 24.04
N ARG A 420 -31.15 -2.09 24.44
CA ARG A 420 -31.60 -0.73 24.13
C ARG A 420 -30.43 0.14 23.68
N TRP A 421 -30.64 0.94 22.64
CA TRP A 421 -29.68 1.93 22.20
C TRP A 421 -29.82 3.21 23.02
N GLU A 422 -28.68 3.75 23.45
CA GLU A 422 -28.52 5.01 24.15
C GLU A 422 -27.39 5.80 23.46
N PRO A 423 -27.37 7.14 23.51
CA PRO A 423 -26.37 7.94 22.81
C PRO A 423 -24.91 7.52 23.09
N ASP A 424 -24.63 6.99 24.28
CA ASP A 424 -23.30 6.58 24.76
C ASP A 424 -22.93 5.12 24.43
N ASN A 425 -23.87 4.30 23.98
CA ASN A 425 -23.65 2.87 23.74
C ASN A 425 -23.74 2.43 22.26
N ILE A 426 -23.86 3.40 21.35
CA ILE A 426 -23.98 3.14 19.91
C ILE A 426 -22.74 2.41 19.37
N GLN A 427 -23.00 1.29 18.72
CA GLN A 427 -21.99 0.52 18.01
C GLN A 427 -22.16 0.78 16.51
N VAL A 428 -21.26 1.57 15.93
CA VAL A 428 -21.35 2.06 14.53
C VAL A 428 -21.63 0.92 13.53
N TYR A 429 -21.01 -0.23 13.68
CA TYR A 429 -21.18 -1.36 12.74
C TYR A 429 -22.37 -2.28 13.03
N ALA A 430 -23.06 -2.08 14.15
CA ALA A 430 -24.18 -2.93 14.52
C ALA A 430 -25.45 -2.53 13.77
N SER A 431 -26.29 -3.52 13.49
CA SER A 431 -27.63 -3.29 12.94
C SER A 431 -28.50 -2.51 13.94
N ILE A 432 -29.23 -1.51 13.44
CA ILE A 432 -30.08 -0.64 14.27
C ILE A 432 -31.26 -1.41 14.84
N ILE A 433 -31.80 -2.40 14.09
CA ILE A 433 -32.88 -3.31 14.52
C ILE A 433 -32.44 -4.79 14.45
N PRO A 434 -32.99 -5.69 15.28
CA PRO A 434 -32.60 -7.10 15.27
C PRO A 434 -32.79 -7.72 13.89
N ASN A 435 -31.78 -8.42 13.37
CA ASN A 435 -31.75 -8.99 12.01
C ASN A 435 -32.02 -7.96 10.89
N GLY A 436 -31.86 -6.67 11.18
CA GLY A 436 -32.00 -5.59 10.21
C GLY A 436 -30.77 -5.43 9.33
N SER A 437 -30.98 -4.85 8.16
CA SER A 437 -29.92 -4.57 7.19
C SER A 437 -29.32 -3.17 7.29
N PHE A 438 -29.96 -2.28 8.06
CA PHE A 438 -29.48 -0.92 8.30
C PHE A 438 -28.63 -0.85 9.57
N THR A 439 -27.51 -0.15 9.48
CA THR A 439 -26.48 -0.02 10.53
C THR A 439 -26.38 1.40 11.06
N TRP A 440 -25.81 1.55 12.26
CA TRP A 440 -25.52 2.87 12.82
C TRP A 440 -24.51 3.65 11.97
N ALA A 441 -23.64 3.00 11.22
CA ALA A 441 -22.69 3.62 10.29
C ALA A 441 -23.42 4.40 9.20
N GLU A 442 -24.49 3.83 8.64
CA GLU A 442 -25.33 4.51 7.65
C GLU A 442 -26.08 5.67 8.29
N ALA A 443 -26.65 5.47 9.48
CA ALA A 443 -27.41 6.51 10.18
C ALA A 443 -26.55 7.70 10.60
N THR A 444 -25.29 7.47 10.99
CA THR A 444 -24.39 8.47 11.60
C THR A 444 -23.23 8.89 10.69
N HIS A 445 -23.27 8.53 9.41
CA HIS A 445 -22.20 8.82 8.45
C HIS A 445 -20.82 8.36 8.96
N GLY A 446 -20.71 7.05 9.26
CA GLY A 446 -19.50 6.42 9.77
C GLY A 446 -19.13 6.83 11.20
N GLY A 447 -20.09 7.31 12.01
CA GLY A 447 -19.84 7.81 13.37
C GLY A 447 -19.47 9.28 13.46
N SER A 448 -19.39 10.01 12.35
CA SER A 448 -19.12 11.45 12.36
C SER A 448 -20.31 12.31 12.80
N ARG A 449 -21.52 11.75 12.75
CA ARG A 449 -22.79 12.41 13.08
C ARG A 449 -23.50 11.62 14.17
N MET A 450 -22.95 11.65 15.38
CA MET A 450 -23.56 10.94 16.51
C MET A 450 -24.84 11.65 16.96
N PRO A 451 -25.93 10.91 17.27
CA PRO A 451 -27.15 11.51 17.80
C PRO A 451 -26.86 12.13 19.17
N PRO A 452 -27.33 13.37 19.42
CA PRO A 452 -26.98 14.14 20.61
C PRO A 452 -27.79 13.71 21.85
N ASP A 453 -28.94 13.10 21.63
CA ASP A 453 -29.91 12.78 22.67
C ASP A 453 -30.69 11.50 22.35
N GLN A 454 -31.43 11.02 23.35
CA GLN A 454 -32.23 9.80 23.24
C GLN A 454 -33.38 9.96 22.24
N ASP A 455 -33.96 11.15 22.08
CA ASP A 455 -35.07 11.39 21.17
C ASP A 455 -34.64 11.14 19.72
N THR A 456 -33.44 11.59 19.35
CA THR A 456 -32.83 11.33 18.04
C THR A 456 -32.51 9.85 17.85
N VAL A 457 -31.97 9.18 18.88
CA VAL A 457 -31.73 7.73 18.86
C VAL A 457 -33.02 6.96 18.59
N ASP A 458 -34.08 7.30 19.32
CA ASP A 458 -35.37 6.65 19.17
C ASP A 458 -35.99 6.96 17.80
N ALA A 459 -35.78 8.16 17.25
CA ALA A 459 -36.18 8.52 15.89
C ALA A 459 -35.51 7.66 14.82
N ILE A 460 -34.19 7.50 14.93
CA ILE A 460 -33.40 6.63 14.03
C ILE A 460 -33.90 5.18 14.12
N VAL A 461 -34.14 4.67 15.33
CA VAL A 461 -34.67 3.31 15.52
C VAL A 461 -36.08 3.16 14.91
N ARG A 462 -36.94 4.18 15.01
CA ARG A 462 -38.29 4.17 14.41
C ARG A 462 -38.22 4.12 12.89
N ILE A 463 -37.50 5.03 12.25
CA ILE A 463 -37.40 5.03 10.77
C ILE A 463 -36.68 3.78 10.25
N ALA A 464 -35.69 3.23 10.98
CA ALA A 464 -35.03 1.99 10.61
C ALA A 464 -35.99 0.79 10.51
N LYS A 465 -36.98 0.69 11.41
CA LYS A 465 -38.03 -0.35 11.34
C LYS A 465 -38.89 -0.21 10.10
N LEU A 466 -39.31 1.01 9.77
CA LEU A 466 -40.13 1.29 8.58
C LEU A 466 -39.34 1.08 7.29
N ALA A 467 -38.09 1.54 7.25
CA ALA A 467 -37.19 1.36 6.12
C ALA A 467 -36.90 -0.13 5.86
N GLN A 468 -36.78 -0.96 6.90
CA GLN A 468 -36.63 -2.40 6.71
C GLN A 468 -37.86 -3.01 6.02
N GLN A 469 -39.07 -2.63 6.44
CA GLN A 469 -40.30 -3.07 5.76
C GLN A 469 -40.34 -2.62 4.29
N ALA A 470 -39.84 -1.41 4.00
CA ALA A 470 -39.74 -0.91 2.63
C ALA A 470 -38.76 -1.71 1.79
N ARG A 471 -37.57 -1.96 2.34
CA ARG A 471 -36.52 -2.78 1.72
C ARG A 471 -37.03 -4.19 1.40
N ASP A 472 -37.73 -4.82 2.34
CA ASP A 472 -38.26 -6.18 2.18
C ASP A 472 -39.35 -6.23 1.09
N ARG A 473 -40.21 -5.21 1.01
CA ARG A 473 -41.26 -5.12 -0.04
C ARG A 473 -40.70 -4.84 -1.43
N ILE A 474 -39.70 -3.98 -1.53
CA ILE A 474 -39.04 -3.65 -2.81
C ILE A 474 -38.16 -4.82 -3.28
N GLY A 475 -37.65 -5.63 -2.34
CA GLY A 475 -36.79 -6.77 -2.66
C GLY A 475 -35.41 -6.36 -3.18
N ARG A 476 -34.97 -5.12 -2.91
CA ARG A 476 -33.65 -4.60 -3.31
C ARG A 476 -32.97 -3.90 -2.14
N PRO A 477 -31.62 -3.92 -2.05
CA PRO A 477 -30.87 -3.14 -1.07
C PRO A 477 -31.15 -1.64 -1.21
N PHE A 478 -31.21 -0.96 -0.07
CA PHE A 478 -31.26 0.50 0.00
C PHE A 478 -29.84 1.00 0.20
N HIS A 479 -29.36 1.87 -0.67
CA HIS A 479 -28.08 2.54 -0.54
C HIS A 479 -28.30 3.92 0.07
N VAL A 480 -28.04 4.04 1.37
CA VAL A 480 -28.28 5.28 2.13
C VAL A 480 -27.25 6.35 1.75
N THR A 481 -27.73 7.49 1.24
CA THR A 481 -26.89 8.66 0.95
C THR A 481 -26.89 9.65 2.09
N SER A 482 -27.99 9.73 2.84
CA SER A 482 -28.10 10.63 3.99
C SER A 482 -29.14 10.12 4.98
N TRP A 483 -28.88 10.31 6.27
CA TRP A 483 -29.81 9.97 7.35
C TRP A 483 -29.78 11.05 8.42
N TYR A 484 -29.17 10.84 9.58
CA TYR A 484 -29.09 11.91 10.58
C TYR A 484 -28.08 13.00 10.14
N ARG A 485 -28.52 14.26 10.26
CA ARG A 485 -27.71 15.46 9.96
C ARG A 485 -27.75 16.41 11.15
N PRO A 486 -26.62 16.64 11.85
CA PRO A 486 -26.50 17.71 12.82
C PRO A 486 -26.90 19.06 12.21
N PRO A 487 -27.43 20.02 12.99
CA PRO A 487 -27.98 21.27 12.47
C PRO A 487 -27.02 22.09 11.60
N ASP A 488 -25.73 22.09 11.93
CA ASP A 488 -24.64 22.74 11.18
C ASP A 488 -24.39 22.03 9.84
N VAL A 489 -24.31 20.70 9.84
CA VAL A 489 -24.17 19.88 8.63
C VAL A 489 -25.38 20.05 7.70
N ASN A 490 -26.59 20.08 8.25
CA ASN A 490 -27.80 20.31 7.47
C ASN A 490 -27.79 21.69 6.79
N ARG A 491 -27.36 22.73 7.51
CA ARG A 491 -27.23 24.09 6.97
C ARG A 491 -26.21 24.17 5.84
N SER A 492 -25.04 23.55 6.02
CA SER A 492 -23.99 23.49 4.99
C SER A 492 -24.44 22.73 3.74
N ALA A 493 -25.32 21.74 3.89
CA ALA A 493 -25.93 21.01 2.79
C ALA A 493 -27.14 21.73 2.15
N GLY A 494 -27.45 22.96 2.55
CA GLY A 494 -28.60 23.72 2.04
C GLY A 494 -29.97 23.18 2.49
N GLY A 495 -30.00 22.36 3.55
CA GLY A 495 -31.22 21.75 4.06
C GLY A 495 -32.16 22.74 4.75
N ALA A 496 -33.46 22.45 4.71
CA ALA A 496 -34.48 23.24 5.40
C ALA A 496 -34.24 23.29 6.93
N SER A 497 -34.64 24.39 7.57
CA SER A 497 -34.48 24.61 9.02
C SER A 497 -35.27 23.62 9.89
N GLN A 498 -36.36 23.06 9.35
CA GLN A 498 -37.20 22.04 10.00
C GLN A 498 -37.05 20.66 9.32
N SER A 499 -35.85 20.37 8.82
CA SER A 499 -35.56 19.11 8.14
C SER A 499 -35.69 17.90 9.08
N ARG A 500 -36.38 16.86 8.62
CA ARG A 500 -36.52 15.58 9.35
C ARG A 500 -35.18 14.85 9.54
N HIS A 501 -34.18 15.16 8.70
CA HIS A 501 -32.81 14.67 8.92
C HIS A 501 -32.18 15.20 10.22
N ILE A 502 -32.59 16.39 10.70
CA ILE A 502 -32.13 16.94 11.99
C ILE A 502 -32.75 16.18 13.16
N VAL A 503 -33.95 15.63 12.99
CA VAL A 503 -34.62 14.81 14.01
C VAL A 503 -34.08 13.37 14.02
N GLY A 504 -33.45 12.94 12.92
CA GLY A 504 -32.91 11.58 12.76
C GLY A 504 -33.91 10.57 12.18
N ASP A 505 -35.11 11.02 11.81
CA ASP A 505 -36.18 10.14 11.34
C ASP A 505 -36.39 10.16 9.82
N ALA A 506 -35.40 10.62 9.06
CA ALA A 506 -35.42 10.66 7.59
C ALA A 506 -34.21 9.99 6.95
N ILE A 507 -34.42 9.41 5.77
CA ILE A 507 -33.43 8.71 4.96
C ILE A 507 -33.57 9.18 3.51
N ASP A 508 -32.46 9.63 2.93
CA ASP A 508 -32.30 9.71 1.48
C ASP A 508 -31.53 8.47 1.02
N PHE A 509 -32.03 7.80 -0.02
CA PHE A 509 -31.45 6.56 -0.53
C PHE A 509 -31.73 6.36 -2.02
N TYR A 510 -31.01 5.42 -2.63
CA TYR A 510 -31.31 4.88 -3.95
C TYR A 510 -31.30 3.34 -3.94
N CYS A 511 -31.84 2.73 -5.00
CA CYS A 511 -31.76 1.29 -5.23
C CYS A 511 -31.26 1.03 -6.65
N ASP A 512 -30.29 0.13 -6.79
CA ASP A 512 -29.72 -0.19 -8.10
C ASP A 512 -30.80 -0.63 -9.09
N GLY A 513 -30.81 0.00 -10.27
CA GLY A 513 -31.76 -0.26 -11.34
C GLY A 513 -33.15 0.36 -11.16
N LEU A 514 -33.37 1.21 -10.15
CA LEU A 514 -34.61 1.95 -9.96
C LEU A 514 -34.36 3.47 -9.93
N THR A 515 -35.25 4.22 -10.56
CA THR A 515 -35.31 5.68 -10.45
C THR A 515 -36.01 6.10 -9.16
N GLY A 516 -35.78 7.34 -8.71
CA GLY A 516 -36.49 7.95 -7.59
C GLY A 516 -38.00 7.97 -7.82
N ASP A 517 -38.44 8.13 -9.08
CA ASP A 517 -39.85 8.04 -9.47
C ASP A 517 -40.44 6.65 -9.24
N GLN A 518 -39.74 5.60 -9.68
CA GLN A 518 -40.18 4.22 -9.45
C GLN A 518 -40.23 3.89 -7.96
N LEU A 519 -39.23 4.29 -7.20
CA LEU A 519 -39.21 4.12 -5.74
C LEU A 519 -40.40 4.86 -5.10
N TYR A 520 -40.64 6.11 -5.50
CA TYR A 520 -41.77 6.89 -5.03
C TYR A 520 -43.10 6.19 -5.31
N TRP A 521 -43.34 5.71 -6.53
CA TRP A 521 -44.60 5.03 -6.87
C TRP A 521 -44.79 3.70 -6.15
N LEU A 522 -43.70 2.95 -5.90
CA LEU A 522 -43.75 1.69 -5.14
C LEU A 522 -44.05 1.92 -3.66
N LEU A 523 -43.61 3.05 -3.10
CA LEU A 523 -43.75 3.37 -1.68
C LEU A 523 -45.02 4.15 -1.35
N ASP A 524 -45.46 5.04 -2.23
CA ASP A 524 -46.57 5.96 -1.96
C ASP A 524 -47.83 5.27 -1.40
N PRO A 525 -48.32 4.14 -1.95
CA PRO A 525 -49.59 3.54 -1.52
C PRO A 525 -49.64 3.15 -0.03
N TRP A 526 -48.49 2.92 0.60
CA TRP A 526 -48.43 2.34 1.95
C TRP A 526 -47.48 3.07 2.91
N TRP A 527 -46.56 3.90 2.42
CA TRP A 527 -45.61 4.60 3.27
C TRP A 527 -46.33 5.60 4.21
N PRO A 528 -46.20 5.44 5.55
CA PRO A 528 -47.04 6.18 6.50
C PRO A 528 -46.59 7.63 6.72
N GLY A 529 -45.29 7.92 6.59
CA GLY A 529 -44.73 9.25 6.85
C GLY A 529 -44.54 10.09 5.58
N GLY A 530 -43.52 10.94 5.56
CA GLY A 530 -43.15 11.73 4.39
C GLY A 530 -42.45 10.90 3.33
N LEU A 531 -42.75 11.17 2.06
CA LEU A 531 -42.12 10.54 0.90
C LEU A 531 -41.88 11.62 -0.16
N GLY A 532 -40.63 11.76 -0.58
CA GLY A 532 -40.19 12.76 -1.54
C GLY A 532 -39.33 12.16 -2.65
N ARG A 533 -39.21 12.88 -3.75
CA ARG A 533 -38.31 12.56 -4.87
C ARG A 533 -37.66 13.83 -5.39
N TYR A 534 -36.51 13.72 -6.04
CA TYR A 534 -35.71 14.86 -6.48
C TYR A 534 -35.66 14.95 -8.01
N SER A 535 -36.04 16.10 -8.55
CA SER A 535 -36.00 16.38 -10.00
C SER A 535 -34.57 16.41 -10.55
N HIS A 536 -33.63 16.97 -9.77
CA HIS A 536 -32.21 17.09 -10.15
C HIS A 536 -31.35 15.88 -9.76
N LEU A 537 -31.87 14.97 -8.92
CA LEU A 537 -31.19 13.75 -8.47
C LEU A 537 -32.10 12.55 -8.77
N PRO A 538 -32.21 12.14 -10.05
CA PRO A 538 -33.30 11.29 -10.55
C PRO A 538 -33.33 9.86 -9.99
N TYR A 539 -32.31 9.46 -9.22
CA TYR A 539 -32.21 8.13 -8.61
C TYR A 539 -32.44 8.15 -7.08
N ILE A 540 -32.50 9.33 -6.47
CA ILE A 540 -32.64 9.46 -5.02
C ILE A 540 -34.11 9.61 -4.66
N SER A 541 -34.52 8.87 -3.63
CA SER A 541 -35.81 9.01 -2.96
C SER A 541 -35.60 9.43 -1.51
N HIS A 542 -36.56 10.15 -0.96
CA HIS A 542 -36.60 10.57 0.43
C HIS A 542 -37.74 9.87 1.16
N ILE A 543 -37.46 9.34 2.35
CA ILE A 543 -38.48 8.85 3.28
C ILE A 543 -38.26 9.44 4.67
N ASP A 544 -39.35 9.73 5.39
CA ASP A 544 -39.30 10.04 6.81
C ASP A 544 -40.44 9.38 7.60
N ALA A 545 -40.29 9.32 8.92
CA ALA A 545 -41.19 8.64 9.85
C ALA A 545 -42.06 9.62 10.67
N ARG A 546 -42.40 10.79 10.11
CA ARG A 546 -43.41 11.66 10.72
C ARG A 546 -44.76 10.94 10.81
N ASP A 547 -45.61 11.40 11.72
CA ASP A 547 -46.89 10.79 12.10
C ASP A 547 -48.05 11.05 11.11
N TYR A 548 -47.78 11.74 10.00
CA TYR A 548 -48.75 12.03 8.95
C TYR A 548 -48.13 11.93 7.55
N ARG A 549 -48.95 11.60 6.55
CA ARG A 549 -48.50 11.49 5.16
C ARG A 549 -48.21 12.87 4.55
N VAL A 550 -47.03 13.00 3.95
CA VAL A 550 -46.64 14.17 3.13
C VAL A 550 -45.96 13.69 1.86
N ARG A 551 -46.19 14.37 0.74
CA ARG A 551 -45.71 14.00 -0.59
C ARG A 551 -45.19 15.22 -1.34
N TRP A 552 -43.98 15.13 -1.90
CA TRP A 552 -43.38 16.26 -2.63
C TRP A 552 -42.40 15.82 -3.72
N VAL A 553 -42.11 16.77 -4.61
CA VAL A 553 -41.03 16.70 -5.58
C VAL A 553 -40.13 17.89 -5.30
N HIS A 554 -38.84 17.64 -5.08
CA HIS A 554 -37.85 18.66 -4.77
C HIS A 554 -37.05 19.12 -5.99
#